data_AF-A0AAD5XZ80-F1
#
_entry.id   AF-A0AAD5XZ80-F1
#
_cell.length_a   1.000
_cell.length_b   1.000
_cell.length_c   1.000
_cell.angle_alpha   90.00
_cell.angle_beta   90.00
_cell.angle_gamma   90.00
#
_symmetry.space_group_name_H-M   'P 1'
#
loop_
_entity.id
_entity.type
_entity.pdbx_description
1 polymer ?
#
loop_
_entity_poly.entity_id
_entity_poly.type
_entity_poly.pdbx_seq_one_letter_code
_entity_poly.pdbx_strand_id
1 'polypeptide(L)'
;MEEKRIQEEDRLKLQKQDNWAERALNQMMGGRLEDRSDQEEKEELVRPEWMNKPKEEMSEEERKLVKEFEKKLATFKEEQEKYKKALETELRKLQSSIVEVCENFDKSLNEFFNSKLETDQLIFQTELKLIKLNLSSVFSENDEAREEEILTRLEQLKNEKTSYVTEIPEIKKDLERCREEYEQVMKKDKEMDKIFKKEFHNYDFYFDNLMKLFKKRETQATLNLESDDSIQDHNKLVIINPFSQIEKSSVWEDPLPLNIEVDLPEGISMELWQKLVELRDRKIALEKEVFIAFNRFQEMQTLVQAVLDESERIKQETDVLTSDLNQFLEYKFHSTYNVENLFQLKQGQVEISQEPVVTDYSDAVLIHRGQVERLNESIAGLGKSKVDALKEMKEYRKGIHALEWENKMLDFQADDAIIRTRDIQLLRLTKQMQEYLRSGDEYAQTTEIIALEKRAEYSQKAHLHKLEEKNRSLHKLKKKILEKSTQNEDLDKELEGLEKTVKERNEIFQSSSKHNQAAKSDNNKLNEIYTRRRLVDLAKGQAQDIAILREEVERLRLRTYPAFSASKRRAF
;
A
#
# COMPACT_ATOMS: atom_id res chain seq x y z
N MET A 1 -85.27 56.16 -18.93
CA MET A 1 -85.77 55.19 -19.94
C MET A 1 -84.78 55.02 -21.08
N GLU A 2 -84.05 56.05 -21.49
CA GLU A 2 -83.03 55.95 -22.55
C GLU A 2 -81.73 55.23 -22.12
N GLU A 3 -81.22 55.48 -20.91
CA GLU A 3 -80.00 54.80 -20.40
C GLU A 3 -80.18 53.29 -20.19
N LYS A 4 -81.40 52.84 -19.82
CA LYS A 4 -81.70 51.41 -19.68
C LYS A 4 -81.80 50.70 -21.03
N ARG A 5 -82.28 51.39 -22.08
CA ARG A 5 -82.30 50.86 -23.45
C ARG A 5 -80.91 50.74 -24.04
N ILE A 6 -80.02 51.69 -23.79
CA ILE A 6 -78.62 51.64 -24.24
C ILE A 6 -77.88 50.50 -23.52
N GLN A 7 -78.11 50.31 -22.22
CA GLN A 7 -77.54 49.18 -21.46
C GLN A 7 -78.12 47.81 -21.86
N GLU A 8 -79.40 47.72 -22.24
CA GLU A 8 -79.98 46.50 -22.80
C GLU A 8 -79.47 46.20 -24.22
N GLU A 9 -79.32 47.22 -25.08
CA GLU A 9 -78.75 47.06 -26.42
C GLU A 9 -77.26 46.69 -26.36
N ASP A 10 -76.49 47.23 -25.40
CA ASP A 10 -75.10 46.84 -25.19
C ASP A 10 -74.98 45.43 -24.56
N ARG A 11 -75.90 45.02 -23.65
CA ARG A 11 -76.00 43.61 -23.19
C ARG A 11 -76.31 42.65 -24.32
N LEU A 12 -77.22 43.02 -25.22
CA LEU A 12 -77.62 42.22 -26.38
C LEU A 12 -76.53 42.16 -27.45
N LYS A 13 -75.70 43.20 -27.59
CA LYS A 13 -74.49 43.19 -28.43
C LYS A 13 -73.36 42.35 -27.84
N LEU A 14 -73.19 42.36 -26.51
CA LEU A 14 -72.21 41.51 -25.82
C LEU A 14 -72.60 40.02 -25.87
N GLN A 15 -73.90 39.70 -25.81
CA GLN A 15 -74.42 38.33 -26.02
C GLN A 15 -74.33 37.85 -27.48
N LYS A 16 -74.10 38.74 -28.45
CA LYS A 16 -73.86 38.41 -29.86
C LYS A 16 -72.38 38.33 -30.23
N GLN A 17 -71.46 38.58 -29.29
CA GLN A 17 -70.07 38.18 -29.49
C GLN A 17 -70.01 36.67 -29.40
N ASP A 18 -69.83 36.07 -30.56
CA ASP A 18 -69.84 34.65 -30.74
C ASP A 18 -68.57 34.06 -30.10
N ASN A 19 -68.71 33.56 -28.88
CA ASN A 19 -67.60 33.09 -28.07
C ASN A 19 -67.14 31.73 -28.63
N TRP A 20 -66.35 31.78 -29.70
CA TRP A 20 -65.92 30.60 -30.47
C TRP A 20 -65.25 29.54 -29.59
N ALA A 21 -64.55 29.96 -28.53
CA ALA A 21 -63.95 29.08 -27.55
C ALA A 21 -65.01 28.31 -26.74
N GLU A 22 -66.09 28.96 -26.34
CA GLU A 22 -67.20 28.36 -25.61
C GLU A 22 -68.05 27.44 -26.50
N ARG A 23 -68.18 27.80 -27.78
CA ARG A 23 -68.80 26.96 -28.81
C ARG A 23 -67.97 25.73 -29.12
N ALA A 24 -66.66 25.89 -29.30
CA ALA A 24 -65.73 24.79 -29.51
C ALA A 24 -65.67 23.87 -28.28
N LEU A 25 -65.68 24.44 -27.07
CA LEU A 25 -65.76 23.67 -25.82
C LEU A 25 -67.07 22.90 -25.71
N ASN A 26 -68.21 23.51 -26.08
CA ASN A 26 -69.50 22.82 -26.16
C ASN A 26 -69.53 21.72 -27.22
N GLN A 27 -68.87 21.93 -28.36
CA GLN A 27 -68.93 21.04 -29.51
C GLN A 27 -67.91 19.90 -29.46
N MET A 28 -66.76 20.09 -28.79
CA MET A 28 -65.70 19.08 -28.63
C MET A 28 -65.73 18.38 -27.27
N MET A 29 -66.08 19.09 -26.18
CA MET A 29 -66.03 18.59 -24.79
C MET A 29 -67.35 18.79 -24.02
N GLY A 30 -68.46 19.07 -24.71
CA GLY A 30 -69.78 19.17 -24.08
C GLY A 30 -69.96 20.31 -23.07
N GLY A 31 -69.07 21.30 -23.04
CA GLY A 31 -69.23 22.54 -22.26
C GLY A 31 -68.49 22.58 -20.92
N ARG A 32 -67.69 21.55 -20.58
CA ARG A 32 -66.76 21.55 -19.43
C ARG A 32 -65.41 20.97 -19.83
N LEU A 33 -64.36 21.33 -19.10
CA LEU A 33 -62.97 20.92 -19.40
C LEU A 33 -62.65 19.49 -18.91
N GLU A 34 -63.47 18.95 -18.02
CA GLU A 34 -63.34 17.60 -17.46
C GLU A 34 -64.14 16.63 -18.33
N ASP A 35 -63.54 15.48 -18.70
CA ASP A 35 -64.19 14.48 -19.53
C ASP A 35 -65.46 13.95 -18.85
N ARG A 36 -66.58 14.03 -19.58
CA ARG A 36 -67.93 13.68 -19.08
C ARG A 36 -68.02 12.26 -18.53
N SER A 37 -67.24 11.33 -19.10
CA SER A 37 -67.16 9.93 -18.69
C SER A 37 -66.63 9.74 -17.26
N ASP A 38 -65.68 10.56 -16.82
CA ASP A 38 -65.07 10.42 -15.49
C ASP A 38 -65.98 10.88 -14.34
N GLN A 39 -67.03 11.67 -14.64
CA GLN A 39 -68.03 12.14 -13.67
C GLN A 39 -69.30 11.29 -13.70
N GLU A 40 -69.84 10.94 -14.87
CA GLU A 40 -71.05 10.11 -14.98
C GLU A 40 -70.82 8.70 -14.41
N GLU A 41 -69.60 8.16 -14.45
CA GLU A 41 -69.26 6.85 -13.89
C GLU A 41 -68.98 6.87 -12.37
N LYS A 42 -68.82 8.06 -11.77
CA LYS A 42 -68.69 8.28 -10.32
C LYS A 42 -70.02 8.63 -9.63
N GLU A 43 -71.09 8.92 -10.38
CA GLU A 43 -72.41 9.14 -9.80
C GLU A 43 -73.01 7.82 -9.31
N GLU A 44 -73.08 7.64 -7.99
CA GLU A 44 -73.77 6.49 -7.39
C GLU A 44 -75.28 6.58 -7.68
N LEU A 45 -75.85 5.57 -8.35
CA LEU A 45 -77.31 5.42 -8.44
C LEU A 45 -77.90 5.21 -7.04
N VAL A 46 -78.33 6.30 -6.39
CA VAL A 46 -78.99 6.25 -5.09
C VAL A 46 -80.34 5.58 -5.23
N ARG A 47 -80.57 4.51 -4.46
CA ARG A 47 -81.86 3.82 -4.41
C ARG A 47 -82.91 4.73 -3.77
N PRO A 48 -83.96 5.15 -4.48
CA PRO A 48 -85.03 5.97 -3.90
C PRO A 48 -85.74 5.26 -2.74
N GLU A 49 -86.06 5.98 -1.67
CA GLU A 49 -86.59 5.43 -0.41
C GLU A 49 -87.89 4.62 -0.57
N TRP A 50 -88.70 4.94 -1.59
CA TRP A 50 -89.94 4.21 -1.89
C TRP A 50 -89.71 2.76 -2.36
N MET A 51 -88.50 2.41 -2.83
CA MET A 51 -88.14 1.05 -3.25
C MET A 51 -87.81 0.09 -2.09
N ASN A 52 -87.82 0.56 -0.83
CA ASN A 52 -87.55 -0.26 0.36
C ASN A 52 -88.82 -0.84 1.00
N LYS A 53 -90.01 -0.63 0.40
CA LYS A 53 -91.28 -1.21 0.87
C LYS A 53 -91.35 -2.73 0.63
N PRO A 54 -92.07 -3.50 1.47
CA PRO A 54 -92.26 -4.95 1.27
C PRO A 54 -92.95 -5.27 -0.06
N LYS A 55 -92.54 -6.38 -0.71
CA LYS A 55 -93.03 -6.78 -2.06
C LYS A 55 -94.56 -6.92 -2.16
N GLU A 56 -95.25 -7.08 -1.05
CA GLU A 56 -96.69 -7.34 -0.95
C GLU A 56 -97.55 -6.07 -1.06
N GLU A 57 -96.98 -4.88 -0.87
CA GLU A 57 -97.70 -3.59 -0.90
C GLU A 57 -97.44 -2.75 -2.16
N MET A 58 -96.67 -3.27 -3.12
CA MET A 58 -96.29 -2.53 -4.32
C MET A 58 -97.26 -2.76 -5.49
N SER A 59 -97.65 -1.66 -6.15
CA SER A 59 -98.41 -1.68 -7.40
C SER A 59 -97.64 -2.39 -8.53
N GLU A 60 -98.33 -2.94 -9.54
CA GLU A 60 -97.69 -3.57 -10.70
C GLU A 60 -96.79 -2.60 -11.49
N GLU A 61 -97.10 -1.31 -11.46
CA GLU A 61 -96.30 -0.24 -12.08
C GLU A 61 -95.00 0.04 -11.27
N GLU A 62 -95.08 0.04 -9.95
CA GLU A 62 -93.93 0.20 -9.06
C GLU A 62 -92.98 -1.01 -9.15
N ARG A 63 -93.52 -2.23 -9.31
CA ARG A 63 -92.71 -3.44 -9.58
C ARG A 63 -91.99 -3.40 -10.94
N LYS A 64 -92.56 -2.76 -11.97
CA LYS A 64 -91.88 -2.55 -13.26
C LYS A 64 -90.75 -1.54 -13.13
N LEU A 65 -90.97 -0.43 -12.42
CA LEU A 65 -89.94 0.59 -12.17
C LEU A 65 -88.77 0.07 -11.33
N VAL A 66 -89.03 -0.81 -10.34
CA VAL A 66 -87.96 -1.49 -9.59
C VAL A 66 -87.15 -2.41 -10.50
N LYS A 67 -87.80 -3.18 -11.39
CA LYS A 67 -87.08 -4.03 -12.36
C LYS A 67 -86.26 -3.22 -13.36
N GLU A 68 -86.77 -2.08 -13.82
CA GLU A 68 -86.03 -1.17 -14.70
C GLU A 68 -84.84 -0.52 -13.98
N PHE A 69 -85.00 -0.14 -12.71
CA PHE A 69 -83.92 0.37 -11.88
C PHE A 69 -82.86 -0.71 -11.60
N GLU A 70 -83.26 -1.94 -11.26
CA GLU A 70 -82.35 -3.08 -11.10
C GLU A 70 -81.58 -3.39 -12.39
N LYS A 71 -82.25 -3.29 -13.56
CA LYS A 71 -81.61 -3.46 -14.87
C LYS A 71 -80.61 -2.34 -15.16
N LYS A 72 -80.95 -1.07 -14.89
CA LYS A 72 -80.04 0.08 -15.02
C LYS A 72 -78.85 0.00 -14.07
N LEU A 73 -79.08 -0.47 -12.84
CA LEU A 73 -78.03 -0.67 -11.84
C LEU A 73 -77.11 -1.84 -12.23
N ALA A 74 -77.65 -2.89 -12.86
CA ALA A 74 -76.85 -3.98 -13.41
C ALA A 74 -76.00 -3.52 -14.60
N THR A 75 -76.55 -2.75 -15.54
CA THR A 75 -75.77 -2.20 -16.68
C THR A 75 -74.70 -1.21 -16.21
N PHE A 76 -75.03 -0.35 -15.25
CA PHE A 76 -74.08 0.60 -14.67
C PHE A 76 -72.92 -0.11 -13.95
N LYS A 77 -73.21 -1.19 -13.18
CA LYS A 77 -72.17 -2.04 -12.59
C LYS A 77 -71.30 -2.74 -13.64
N GLU A 78 -71.90 -3.17 -14.75
CA GLU A 78 -71.14 -3.80 -15.84
C GLU A 78 -70.23 -2.80 -16.55
N GLU A 79 -70.67 -1.56 -16.74
CA GLU A 79 -69.87 -0.45 -17.29
C GLU A 79 -68.74 -0.05 -16.35
N GLN A 80 -69.01 0.12 -15.04
CA GLN A 80 -67.98 0.37 -14.03
C GLN A 80 -66.93 -0.75 -13.98
N GLU A 81 -67.35 -2.02 -14.08
CA GLU A 81 -66.42 -3.15 -14.09
C GLU A 81 -65.57 -3.19 -15.38
N LYS A 82 -66.13 -2.78 -16.53
CA LYS A 82 -65.39 -2.63 -17.79
C LYS A 82 -64.37 -1.49 -17.70
N TYR A 83 -64.75 -0.34 -17.16
CA TYR A 83 -63.87 0.80 -16.96
C TYR A 83 -62.73 0.47 -15.97
N LYS A 84 -63.07 -0.16 -14.84
CA LYS A 84 -62.08 -0.65 -13.88
C LYS A 84 -61.07 -1.60 -14.55
N LYS A 85 -61.54 -2.55 -15.37
CA LYS A 85 -60.65 -3.44 -16.12
C LYS A 85 -59.78 -2.69 -17.12
N ALA A 86 -60.31 -1.68 -17.81
CA ALA A 86 -59.54 -0.82 -18.71
C ALA A 86 -58.41 -0.11 -17.94
N LEU A 87 -58.72 0.54 -16.82
CA LEU A 87 -57.74 1.19 -15.94
C LEU A 87 -56.71 0.20 -15.38
N GLU A 88 -57.12 -1.00 -14.96
CA GLU A 88 -56.19 -2.04 -14.51
C GLU A 88 -55.23 -2.48 -15.64
N THR A 89 -55.70 -2.55 -16.88
CA THR A 89 -54.83 -2.88 -18.02
C THR A 89 -53.88 -1.75 -18.37
N GLU A 90 -54.33 -0.49 -18.32
CA GLU A 90 -53.45 0.67 -18.52
C GLU A 90 -52.40 0.77 -17.43
N LEU A 91 -52.79 0.57 -16.17
CA LEU A 91 -51.87 0.53 -15.03
C LEU A 91 -50.81 -0.55 -15.25
N ARG A 92 -51.19 -1.76 -15.67
CA ARG A 92 -50.21 -2.83 -15.97
C ARG A 92 -49.28 -2.47 -17.12
N LYS A 93 -49.79 -1.85 -18.19
CA LYS A 93 -48.97 -1.38 -19.32
C LYS A 93 -47.98 -0.29 -18.91
N LEU A 94 -48.42 0.65 -18.08
CA LEU A 94 -47.56 1.71 -17.56
C LEU A 94 -46.49 1.12 -16.63
N GLN A 95 -46.85 0.18 -15.76
CA GLN A 95 -45.89 -0.53 -14.92
C GLN A 95 -44.85 -1.29 -15.74
N SER A 96 -45.25 -2.03 -16.79
CA SER A 96 -44.29 -2.73 -17.65
C SER A 96 -43.40 -1.74 -18.40
N SER A 97 -43.96 -0.64 -18.91
CA SER A 97 -43.18 0.41 -19.57
C SER A 97 -42.17 1.06 -18.64
N ILE A 98 -42.52 1.31 -17.37
CA ILE A 98 -41.58 1.85 -16.37
C ILE A 98 -40.42 0.88 -16.15
N VAL A 99 -40.69 -0.41 -15.99
CA VAL A 99 -39.65 -1.43 -15.81
C VAL A 99 -38.72 -1.48 -17.02
N GLU A 100 -39.26 -1.49 -18.24
CA GLU A 100 -38.45 -1.47 -19.47
C GLU A 100 -37.58 -0.20 -19.58
N VAL A 101 -38.12 0.96 -19.21
CA VAL A 101 -37.36 2.22 -19.21
C VAL A 101 -36.24 2.18 -18.18
N CYS A 102 -36.50 1.67 -16.97
CA CYS A 102 -35.48 1.49 -15.94
C CYS A 102 -34.37 0.54 -16.41
N GLU A 103 -34.72 -0.62 -16.98
CA GLU A 103 -33.74 -1.58 -17.48
C GLU A 103 -32.89 -1.00 -18.62
N ASN A 104 -33.49 -0.25 -19.53
CA ASN A 104 -32.77 0.39 -20.64
C ASN A 104 -31.86 1.52 -20.15
N PHE A 105 -32.32 2.29 -19.16
CA PHE A 105 -31.48 3.30 -18.51
C PHE A 105 -30.29 2.67 -17.80
N ASP A 106 -30.51 1.61 -17.01
CA ASP A 106 -29.45 0.90 -16.29
C ASP A 106 -28.43 0.27 -17.25
N LYS A 107 -28.88 -0.29 -18.38
CA LYS A 107 -27.98 -0.76 -19.45
C LYS A 107 -27.13 0.38 -20.01
N SER A 108 -27.77 1.49 -20.37
CA SER A 108 -27.08 2.67 -20.92
C SER A 108 -26.07 3.25 -19.91
N LEU A 109 -26.44 3.28 -18.63
CA LEU A 109 -25.58 3.75 -17.55
C LEU A 109 -24.37 2.83 -17.35
N ASN A 110 -24.56 1.52 -17.41
CA ASN A 110 -23.46 0.56 -17.34
C ASN A 110 -22.52 0.65 -18.55
N GLU A 111 -23.06 0.80 -19.76
CA GLU A 111 -22.26 1.02 -20.96
C GLU A 111 -21.44 2.31 -20.85
N PHE A 112 -22.06 3.41 -20.38
CA PHE A 112 -21.36 4.66 -20.13
C PHE A 112 -20.29 4.52 -19.04
N PHE A 113 -20.58 3.79 -17.95
CA PHE A 113 -19.63 3.53 -16.89
C PHE A 113 -18.41 2.74 -17.39
N ASN A 114 -18.63 1.70 -18.20
CA ASN A 114 -17.55 0.94 -18.81
C ASN A 114 -16.72 1.80 -19.76
N SER A 115 -17.37 2.62 -20.60
CA SER A 115 -16.69 3.56 -21.49
C SER A 115 -15.84 4.58 -20.72
N LYS A 116 -16.37 5.10 -19.61
CA LYS A 116 -15.60 5.97 -18.70
C LYS A 116 -14.39 5.23 -18.14
N LEU A 117 -14.58 4.01 -17.64
CA LEU A 117 -13.49 3.23 -17.02
C LEU A 117 -12.39 2.89 -18.01
N GLU A 118 -12.74 2.54 -19.26
CA GLU A 118 -11.78 2.34 -20.35
C GLU A 118 -11.03 3.63 -20.70
N THR A 119 -11.73 4.77 -20.73
CA THR A 119 -11.13 6.08 -20.99
C THR A 119 -10.16 6.48 -19.87
N ASP A 120 -10.59 6.38 -18.62
CA ASP A 120 -9.76 6.67 -17.43
C ASP A 120 -8.52 5.77 -17.42
N GLN A 121 -8.68 4.47 -17.72
CA GLN A 121 -7.57 3.53 -17.81
C GLN A 121 -6.56 3.95 -18.91
N LEU A 122 -7.05 4.36 -20.08
CA LEU A 122 -6.19 4.81 -21.18
C LEU A 122 -5.44 6.10 -20.82
N ILE A 123 -6.10 7.03 -20.13
CA ILE A 123 -5.49 8.25 -19.61
C ILE A 123 -4.35 7.88 -18.67
N PHE A 124 -4.61 7.09 -17.63
CA PHE A 124 -3.57 6.69 -16.67
C PHE A 124 -2.42 5.91 -17.33
N GLN A 125 -2.72 5.04 -18.29
CA GLN A 125 -1.67 4.34 -19.03
C GLN A 125 -0.79 5.30 -19.83
N THR A 126 -1.39 6.31 -20.45
CA THR A 126 -0.68 7.32 -21.24
C THR A 126 0.13 8.25 -20.34
N GLU A 127 -0.43 8.68 -19.22
CA GLU A 127 0.27 9.45 -18.19
C GLU A 127 1.48 8.68 -17.64
N LEU A 128 1.31 7.38 -17.34
CA LEU A 128 2.41 6.54 -16.88
C LEU A 128 3.51 6.39 -17.95
N LYS A 129 3.13 6.20 -19.23
CA LYS A 129 4.10 6.18 -20.34
C LYS A 129 4.86 7.49 -20.43
N LEU A 130 4.18 8.63 -20.29
CA LEU A 130 4.79 9.95 -20.31
C LEU A 130 5.78 10.12 -19.15
N ILE A 131 5.41 9.70 -17.95
CA ILE A 131 6.30 9.73 -16.77
C ILE A 131 7.53 8.85 -17.01
N LYS A 132 7.35 7.62 -17.50
CA LYS A 132 8.46 6.70 -17.79
C LYS A 132 9.38 7.23 -18.88
N LEU A 133 8.83 7.81 -19.94
CA LEU A 133 9.63 8.42 -21.01
C LEU A 133 10.40 9.65 -20.52
N ASN A 134 9.78 10.50 -19.69
CA ASN A 134 10.46 11.63 -19.07
C ASN A 134 11.60 11.16 -18.15
N LEU A 135 11.37 10.13 -17.34
CA LEU A 135 12.42 9.53 -16.50
C LEU A 135 13.58 9.00 -17.36
N SER A 136 13.28 8.29 -18.45
CA SER A 136 14.30 7.82 -19.39
C SER A 136 15.08 8.98 -20.03
N SER A 137 14.41 10.08 -20.36
CA SER A 137 15.06 11.29 -20.89
C SER A 137 16.03 11.89 -19.87
N VAL A 138 15.58 12.05 -18.61
CA VAL A 138 16.41 12.57 -17.52
C VAL A 138 17.60 11.67 -17.24
N PHE A 139 17.40 10.34 -17.26
CA PHE A 139 18.52 9.41 -17.10
C PHE A 139 19.50 9.50 -18.27
N SER A 140 19.02 9.62 -19.51
CA SER A 140 19.88 9.83 -20.68
C SER A 140 20.68 11.12 -20.59
N GLU A 141 20.07 12.23 -20.17
CA GLU A 141 20.75 13.52 -19.96
C GLU A 141 21.83 13.41 -18.87
N ASN A 142 21.54 12.73 -17.77
CA ASN A 142 22.50 12.49 -16.70
C ASN A 142 23.66 11.58 -17.16
N ASP A 143 23.35 10.55 -17.95
CA ASP A 143 24.36 9.67 -18.53
C ASP A 143 25.26 10.42 -19.52
N GLU A 144 24.71 11.31 -20.34
CA GLU A 144 25.48 12.20 -21.22
C GLU A 144 26.37 13.16 -20.43
N ALA A 145 25.86 13.80 -19.39
CA ALA A 145 26.63 14.70 -18.53
C ALA A 145 27.79 13.97 -17.84
N ARG A 146 27.55 12.74 -17.37
CA ARG A 146 28.58 11.89 -16.76
C ARG A 146 29.64 11.45 -17.77
N GLU A 147 29.23 11.10 -19.00
CA GLU A 147 30.17 10.80 -20.08
C GLU A 147 31.08 12.00 -20.37
N GLU A 148 30.49 13.20 -20.48
CA GLU A 148 31.23 14.45 -20.69
C GLU A 148 32.20 14.74 -19.53
N GLU A 149 31.80 14.52 -18.28
CA GLU A 149 32.67 14.68 -17.10
C GLU A 149 33.91 13.76 -17.18
N ILE A 150 33.70 12.49 -17.52
CA ILE A 150 34.80 11.52 -17.64
C ILE A 150 35.72 11.91 -18.83
N LEU A 151 35.15 12.27 -19.98
CA LEU A 151 35.91 12.68 -21.16
C LEU A 151 36.70 13.97 -20.93
N THR A 152 36.11 14.96 -20.26
CA THR A 152 36.80 16.22 -19.94
C THR A 152 37.94 16.00 -18.96
N ARG A 153 37.77 15.14 -17.94
CA ARG A 153 38.88 14.77 -17.03
C ARG A 153 39.99 14.00 -17.77
N LEU A 154 39.64 13.09 -18.68
CA LEU A 154 40.63 12.38 -19.50
C LEU A 154 41.43 13.33 -20.40
N GLU A 155 40.79 14.34 -21.00
CA GLU A 155 41.51 15.33 -21.81
C GLU A 155 42.42 16.22 -20.96
N GLN A 156 42.01 16.58 -19.73
CA GLN A 156 42.89 17.28 -18.77
C GLN A 156 44.13 16.44 -18.44
N LEU A 157 43.95 15.18 -18.05
CA LEU A 157 45.06 14.27 -17.73
C LEU A 157 45.99 14.05 -18.93
N LYS A 158 45.44 14.00 -20.15
CA LYS A 158 46.22 13.91 -21.38
C LYS A 158 47.06 15.17 -21.62
N ASN A 159 46.53 16.35 -21.34
CA ASN A 159 47.28 17.61 -21.41
C ASN A 159 48.39 17.65 -20.35
N GLU A 160 48.08 17.31 -19.10
CA GLU A 160 49.07 17.21 -18.00
C GLU A 160 50.18 16.22 -18.36
N LYS A 161 49.82 15.02 -18.82
CA LYS A 161 50.77 14.01 -19.30
C LYS A 161 51.67 14.55 -20.41
N THR A 162 51.13 15.32 -21.35
CA THR A 162 51.92 15.93 -22.42
C THR A 162 52.93 16.94 -21.88
N SER A 163 52.53 17.77 -20.89
CA SER A 163 53.43 18.70 -20.19
C SER A 163 54.59 17.95 -19.52
N TYR A 164 54.28 16.91 -18.75
CA TYR A 164 55.31 16.11 -18.08
C TYR A 164 56.24 15.38 -19.07
N VAL A 165 55.71 14.87 -20.19
CA VAL A 165 56.53 14.26 -21.24
C VAL A 165 57.51 15.26 -21.85
N THR A 166 57.16 16.54 -21.93
CA THR A 166 58.07 17.59 -22.42
C THR A 166 59.04 18.10 -21.34
N GLU A 167 58.62 18.19 -20.08
CA GLU A 167 59.42 18.75 -18.97
C GLU A 167 60.44 17.74 -18.42
N ILE A 168 60.09 16.45 -18.32
CA ILE A 168 60.98 15.41 -17.78
C ILE A 168 62.35 15.36 -18.49
N PRO A 169 62.43 15.40 -19.84
CA PRO A 169 63.72 15.47 -20.54
C PRO A 169 64.56 16.70 -20.19
N GLU A 170 63.93 17.87 -20.01
CA GLU A 170 64.63 19.11 -19.68
C GLU A 170 65.20 19.07 -18.26
N ILE A 171 64.41 18.62 -17.29
CA ILE A 171 64.85 18.47 -15.89
C ILE A 171 65.94 17.39 -15.80
N LYS A 172 65.84 16.28 -16.54
CA LYS A 172 66.90 15.26 -16.60
C LYS A 172 68.20 15.80 -17.19
N LYS A 173 68.12 16.66 -18.22
CA LYS A 173 69.29 17.33 -18.79
C LYS A 173 69.94 18.28 -17.77
N ASP A 174 69.14 19.00 -16.99
CA ASP A 174 69.65 19.86 -15.92
C ASP A 174 70.27 19.06 -14.76
N LEU A 175 69.73 17.88 -14.43
CA LEU A 175 70.35 16.93 -13.49
C LEU A 175 71.71 16.45 -13.98
N GLU A 176 71.83 16.10 -15.27
CA GLU A 176 73.09 15.71 -15.89
C GLU A 176 74.11 16.85 -15.81
N ARG A 177 73.71 18.11 -16.09
CA ARG A 177 74.58 19.27 -15.91
C ARG A 177 75.06 19.43 -14.47
N CYS A 178 74.15 19.34 -13.49
CA CYS A 178 74.54 19.46 -12.07
C CYS A 178 75.47 18.32 -11.63
N ARG A 179 75.27 17.11 -12.17
CA ARG A 179 76.17 15.96 -11.96
C ARG A 179 77.55 16.20 -12.54
N GLU A 180 77.64 16.70 -13.78
CA GLU A 180 78.90 17.02 -14.42
C GLU A 180 79.66 18.12 -13.67
N GLU A 181 78.96 19.17 -13.23
CA GLU A 181 79.51 20.24 -12.38
C GLU A 181 80.09 19.66 -11.08
N TYR A 182 79.32 18.83 -10.36
CA TYR A 182 79.78 18.16 -9.15
C TYR A 182 81.01 17.27 -9.40
N GLU A 183 80.98 16.43 -10.44
CA GLU A 183 82.11 15.55 -10.79
C GLU A 183 83.36 16.34 -11.18
N GLN A 184 83.22 17.50 -11.84
CA GLN A 184 84.34 18.38 -12.20
C GLN A 184 84.96 19.04 -10.96
N VAL A 185 84.15 19.60 -10.06
CA VAL A 185 84.65 20.24 -8.84
C VAL A 185 85.30 19.19 -7.93
N MET A 186 84.70 17.99 -7.81
CA MET A 186 85.30 16.85 -7.10
C MET A 186 86.65 16.42 -7.67
N LYS A 187 86.84 16.47 -8.99
CA LYS A 187 88.14 16.18 -9.63
C LYS A 187 89.17 17.25 -9.28
N LYS A 188 88.79 18.53 -9.29
CA LYS A 188 89.67 19.66 -8.91
C LYS A 188 90.08 19.58 -7.42
N ASP A 189 89.15 19.27 -6.52
CA ASP A 189 89.45 19.05 -5.10
C ASP A 189 90.48 17.92 -4.90
N LYS A 190 90.27 16.76 -5.54
CA LYS A 190 91.24 15.65 -5.53
C LYS A 190 92.59 16.01 -6.17
N GLU A 191 92.61 16.92 -7.12
CA GLU A 191 93.83 17.42 -7.74
C GLU A 191 94.62 18.32 -6.77
N MET A 192 93.96 19.12 -5.94
CA MET A 192 94.62 19.90 -4.89
C MET A 192 95.36 19.03 -3.89
N ASP A 193 94.81 17.88 -3.53
CA ASP A 193 95.51 16.88 -2.71
C ASP A 193 96.78 16.35 -3.38
N LYS A 194 96.78 16.22 -4.71
CA LYS A 194 97.96 15.80 -5.48
C LYS A 194 98.98 16.94 -5.60
N ILE A 195 98.53 18.17 -5.81
CA ILE A 195 99.39 19.37 -5.87
C ILE A 195 100.08 19.56 -4.51
N PHE A 196 99.34 19.47 -3.41
CA PHE A 196 99.91 19.52 -2.06
C PHE A 196 101.00 18.45 -1.87
N LYS A 197 100.70 17.20 -2.23
CA LYS A 197 101.70 16.12 -2.14
C LYS A 197 102.94 16.39 -3.00
N LYS A 198 102.79 16.90 -4.23
CA LYS A 198 103.92 17.20 -5.12
C LYS A 198 104.81 18.34 -4.59
N GLU A 199 104.21 19.41 -4.08
CA GLU A 199 104.95 20.59 -3.59
C GLU A 199 105.69 20.32 -2.27
N PHE A 200 105.12 19.50 -1.38
CA PHE A 200 105.66 19.28 -0.03
C PHE A 200 106.42 17.95 0.15
N HIS A 201 106.38 17.01 -0.79
CA HIS A 201 107.07 15.71 -0.66
C HIS A 201 108.58 15.82 -0.46
N ASN A 202 109.22 16.87 -0.96
CA ASN A 202 110.67 17.09 -0.80
C ASN A 202 111.06 17.51 0.63
N TYR A 203 110.09 17.69 1.55
CA TYR A 203 110.30 18.15 2.93
C TYR A 203 109.89 17.08 3.96
N ASP A 204 110.54 15.90 3.90
CA ASP A 204 110.20 14.70 4.69
C ASP A 204 110.07 14.95 6.21
N PHE A 205 110.89 15.83 6.79
CA PHE A 205 110.87 16.09 8.24
C PHE A 205 109.62 16.85 8.72
N TYR A 206 109.01 17.68 7.87
CA TYR A 206 107.86 18.52 8.23
C TYR A 206 106.54 18.08 7.56
N PHE A 207 106.61 17.13 6.63
CA PHE A 207 105.49 16.73 5.77
C PHE A 207 104.24 16.29 6.55
N ASP A 208 104.39 15.45 7.58
CA ASP A 208 103.26 14.94 8.36
C ASP A 208 102.55 16.04 9.16
N ASN A 209 103.30 16.99 9.72
CA ASN A 209 102.74 18.13 10.44
C ASN A 209 102.04 19.11 9.49
N LEU A 210 102.64 19.38 8.32
CA LEU A 210 102.03 20.19 7.27
C LEU A 210 100.75 19.54 6.71
N MET A 211 100.74 18.22 6.54
CA MET A 211 99.56 17.47 6.10
C MET A 211 98.42 17.52 7.13
N LYS A 212 98.75 17.49 8.44
CA LYS A 212 97.75 17.68 9.51
C LYS A 212 97.15 19.09 9.46
N LEU A 213 97.97 20.13 9.32
CA LEU A 213 97.50 21.53 9.22
C LEU A 213 96.67 21.77 7.94
N PHE A 214 97.08 21.18 6.82
CA PHE A 214 96.35 21.22 5.56
C PHE A 214 94.97 20.56 5.64
N LYS A 215 94.83 19.51 6.45
CA LYS A 215 93.56 18.79 6.71
C LYS A 215 92.77 19.31 7.90
N LYS A 216 93.29 20.26 8.66
CA LYS A 216 92.61 20.84 9.84
C LYS A 216 91.38 21.64 9.39
N ARG A 217 90.19 21.26 9.90
CA ARG A 217 88.86 21.83 9.58
C ARG A 217 88.08 22.17 10.86
N GLU A 218 88.74 22.78 11.83
CA GLU A 218 88.07 23.30 13.02
C GLU A 218 87.13 24.45 12.61
N THR A 219 85.86 24.39 13.03
CA THR A 219 84.85 25.45 12.83
C THR A 219 84.49 26.08 14.17
N GLN A 220 83.88 27.28 14.15
CA GLN A 220 83.43 27.95 15.38
C GLN A 220 82.42 27.11 16.16
N ALA A 221 81.61 26.28 15.49
CA ALA A 221 80.69 25.34 16.15
C ALA A 221 81.44 24.24 16.92
N THR A 222 82.53 23.71 16.37
CA THR A 222 83.35 22.68 17.06
C THR A 222 84.03 23.23 18.33
N LEU A 223 84.48 24.49 18.32
CA LEU A 223 85.07 25.13 19.49
C LEU A 223 84.04 25.50 20.57
N ASN A 224 82.81 25.88 20.18
CA ASN A 224 81.72 26.16 21.11
C ASN A 224 81.18 24.90 21.79
N LEU A 225 81.30 23.72 21.16
CA LEU A 225 80.94 22.43 21.76
C LEU A 225 81.98 21.94 22.79
N GLU A 226 83.26 22.31 22.64
CA GLU A 226 84.34 21.92 23.55
C GLU A 226 84.51 22.89 24.75
N SER A 227 84.01 24.12 24.64
CA SER A 227 84.12 25.14 25.70
C SER A 227 82.93 25.18 26.67
N ASP A 228 81.89 24.38 26.42
CA ASP A 228 80.64 24.41 27.19
C ASP A 228 80.29 23.04 27.78
N ASP A 229 81.14 22.56 28.70
CA ASP A 229 80.89 21.35 29.52
C ASP A 229 79.85 21.61 30.63
N SER A 230 79.03 22.66 30.51
CA SER A 230 78.14 23.12 31.58
C SER A 230 76.81 23.74 31.15
N ILE A 231 76.11 23.25 30.13
CA ILE A 231 74.65 23.47 30.01
C ILE A 231 73.94 22.21 29.50
N GLN A 232 73.28 21.49 30.41
CA GLN A 232 72.32 20.43 30.08
C GLN A 232 70.88 20.94 29.85
N ASP A 233 70.60 22.26 29.90
CA ASP A 233 69.23 22.74 30.13
C ASP A 233 68.65 23.74 29.11
N HIS A 234 69.20 23.85 27.89
CA HIS A 234 68.62 24.73 26.85
C HIS A 234 67.96 24.00 25.67
N ASN A 235 67.80 22.68 25.75
CA ASN A 235 67.16 21.88 24.69
C ASN A 235 65.61 21.94 24.63
N LYS A 236 64.96 22.94 25.23
CA LYS A 236 63.48 23.02 25.27
C LYS A 236 62.82 24.23 24.60
N LEU A 237 63.57 25.19 24.05
CA LEU A 237 62.97 26.42 23.48
C LEU A 237 63.29 26.70 21.99
N VAL A 238 63.78 25.71 21.24
CA VAL A 238 64.01 25.85 19.77
C VAL A 238 62.92 25.14 18.93
N ILE A 239 61.84 24.65 19.53
CA ILE A 239 60.74 23.97 18.81
C ILE A 239 59.68 24.98 18.35
N ILE A 240 60.05 26.00 17.57
CA ILE A 240 59.08 26.77 16.75
C ILE A 240 59.63 27.07 15.35
N ASN A 241 60.62 26.31 14.87
CA ASN A 241 60.97 26.35 13.46
C ASN A 241 60.96 24.94 12.86
N PRO A 242 59.88 24.54 12.16
CA PRO A 242 59.77 23.26 11.45
C PRO A 242 60.87 23.05 10.39
N PHE A 243 61.59 24.10 10.01
CA PHE A 243 62.67 24.08 9.03
C PHE A 243 64.09 24.05 9.64
N SER A 244 64.22 24.14 10.97
CA SER A 244 65.53 24.21 11.66
C SER A 244 66.42 22.97 11.44
N GLN A 245 65.83 21.81 11.15
CA GLN A 245 66.57 20.58 10.80
C GLN A 245 67.08 20.60 9.35
N ILE A 246 66.36 21.25 8.43
CA ILE A 246 66.75 21.39 7.01
C ILE A 246 67.84 22.46 6.88
N GLU A 247 67.74 23.56 7.63
CA GLU A 247 68.72 24.65 7.64
C GLU A 247 70.10 24.20 8.17
N LYS A 248 70.16 23.30 9.17
CA LYS A 248 71.44 22.82 9.72
C LYS A 248 72.15 21.79 8.84
N SER A 249 71.44 21.13 7.93
CA SER A 249 72.01 20.08 7.06
C SER A 249 72.65 20.63 5.78
N SER A 250 72.29 21.86 5.38
CA SER A 250 72.62 22.40 4.03
C SER A 250 73.57 23.61 4.06
N VAL A 251 74.04 24.03 5.25
CA VAL A 251 74.89 25.22 5.40
C VAL A 251 76.34 24.79 5.60
N TRP A 252 77.22 25.25 4.71
CA TRP A 252 78.67 25.11 4.85
C TRP A 252 79.18 26.08 5.92
N GLU A 253 79.81 25.55 6.96
CA GLU A 253 80.52 26.35 7.95
C GLU A 253 81.99 26.54 7.51
N ASP A 254 82.41 27.80 7.34
CA ASP A 254 83.78 28.11 6.96
C ASP A 254 84.77 27.75 8.11
N PRO A 255 85.80 26.92 7.85
CA PRO A 255 86.83 26.60 8.84
C PRO A 255 87.63 27.83 9.30
N LEU A 256 88.08 27.85 10.55
CA LEU A 256 88.90 28.95 11.07
C LEU A 256 90.25 29.06 10.31
N PRO A 257 90.77 30.29 10.13
CA PRO A 257 92.11 30.51 9.58
C PRO A 257 93.19 29.98 10.53
N LEU A 258 94.32 29.53 9.98
CA LEU A 258 95.45 29.06 10.78
C LEU A 258 96.06 30.21 11.60
N ASN A 259 96.35 29.96 12.88
CA ASN A 259 96.93 30.97 13.76
C ASN A 259 98.46 30.94 13.68
N ILE A 260 99.08 32.05 13.28
CA ILE A 260 100.52 32.19 13.09
C ILE A 260 101.30 31.93 14.39
N GLU A 261 100.73 32.23 15.56
CA GLU A 261 101.40 32.09 16.86
C GLU A 261 101.38 30.66 17.43
N VAL A 262 100.45 29.81 16.94
CA VAL A 262 100.19 28.47 17.52
C VAL A 262 100.47 27.36 16.51
N ASP A 263 100.16 27.58 15.23
CA ASP A 263 100.18 26.55 14.20
C ASP A 263 101.48 26.55 13.36
N LEU A 264 102.41 27.51 13.56
CA LEU A 264 103.69 27.59 12.82
C LEU A 264 104.75 26.61 13.39
N PRO A 265 105.18 25.58 12.64
CA PRO A 265 106.23 24.68 13.10
C PRO A 265 107.61 25.35 13.14
N GLU A 266 108.40 25.06 14.17
CA GLU A 266 109.75 25.62 14.36
C GLU A 266 110.68 25.26 13.18
N GLY A 267 111.23 26.28 12.51
CA GLY A 267 112.22 26.13 11.43
C GLY A 267 111.69 26.26 9.99
N ILE A 268 110.40 26.58 9.79
CA ILE A 268 109.82 26.77 8.46
C ILE A 268 110.02 28.21 7.96
N SER A 269 110.40 28.38 6.68
CA SER A 269 110.46 29.68 6.02
C SER A 269 109.07 30.30 5.88
N MET A 270 108.95 31.62 6.09
CA MET A 270 107.70 32.36 5.92
C MET A 270 107.07 32.16 4.53
N GLU A 271 107.89 31.97 3.49
CA GLU A 271 107.42 31.69 2.12
C GLU A 271 106.74 30.31 1.99
N LEU A 272 107.24 29.30 2.71
CA LEU A 272 106.67 27.95 2.71
C LEU A 272 105.36 27.92 3.51
N TRP A 273 105.28 28.68 4.60
CA TRP A 273 104.07 28.87 5.39
C TRP A 273 102.97 29.57 4.59
N GLN A 274 103.29 30.65 3.88
CA GLN A 274 102.33 31.34 3.00
C GLN A 274 101.80 30.42 1.90
N LYS A 275 102.66 29.60 1.28
CA LYS A 275 102.23 28.59 0.30
C LYS A 275 101.31 27.52 0.89
N LEU A 276 101.54 27.09 2.13
CA LEU A 276 100.66 26.16 2.84
C LEU A 276 99.27 26.76 3.09
N VAL A 277 99.24 27.99 3.61
CA VAL A 277 98.00 28.73 3.87
C VAL A 277 97.22 28.93 2.56
N GLU A 278 97.89 29.37 1.49
CA GLU A 278 97.26 29.53 0.18
C GLU A 278 96.70 28.21 -0.38
N LEU A 279 97.44 27.10 -0.29
CA LEU A 279 96.97 25.80 -0.77
C LEU A 279 95.82 25.26 0.10
N ARG A 280 95.85 25.51 1.41
CA ARG A 280 94.78 25.18 2.34
C ARG A 280 93.52 25.98 2.03
N ASP A 281 93.62 27.29 1.86
CA ASP A 281 92.48 28.17 1.60
C ASP A 281 91.85 27.87 0.23
N ARG A 282 92.68 27.61 -0.80
CA ARG A 282 92.19 27.12 -2.10
C ARG A 282 91.48 25.77 -1.98
N LYS A 283 91.98 24.86 -1.12
CA LYS A 283 91.33 23.57 -0.88
C LYS A 283 90.00 23.74 -0.14
N ILE A 284 89.94 24.56 0.90
CA ILE A 284 88.70 24.86 1.63
C ILE A 284 87.66 25.49 0.69
N ALA A 285 88.08 26.40 -0.20
CA ALA A 285 87.20 26.97 -1.22
C ALA A 285 86.63 25.90 -2.17
N LEU A 286 87.46 24.95 -2.62
CA LEU A 286 87.00 23.84 -3.46
C LEU A 286 86.10 22.85 -2.71
N GLU A 287 86.37 22.54 -1.44
CA GLU A 287 85.48 21.70 -0.62
C GLU A 287 84.10 22.36 -0.41
N LYS A 288 84.07 23.69 -0.24
CA LYS A 288 82.83 24.47 -0.20
C LYS A 288 82.08 24.40 -1.53
N GLU A 289 82.79 24.55 -2.65
CA GLU A 289 82.20 24.39 -3.98
C GLU A 289 81.67 22.96 -4.20
N VAL A 290 82.40 21.93 -3.74
CA VAL A 290 81.96 20.52 -3.77
C VAL A 290 80.66 20.35 -3.00
N PHE A 291 80.58 20.91 -1.79
CA PHE A 291 79.40 20.82 -0.94
C PHE A 291 78.18 21.50 -1.60
N ILE A 292 78.34 22.70 -2.14
CA ILE A 292 77.27 23.42 -2.85
C ILE A 292 76.83 22.64 -4.10
N ALA A 293 77.79 22.16 -4.90
CA ALA A 293 77.49 21.39 -6.12
C ALA A 293 76.80 20.05 -5.78
N PHE A 294 77.20 19.39 -4.68
CA PHE A 294 76.57 18.17 -4.19
C PHE A 294 75.12 18.41 -3.75
N ASN A 295 74.87 19.43 -2.93
CA ASN A 295 73.52 19.76 -2.47
C ASN A 295 72.61 20.12 -3.65
N ARG A 296 73.10 20.93 -4.60
CA ARG A 296 72.37 21.24 -5.83
C ARG A 296 72.05 20.00 -6.67
N PHE A 297 73.01 19.08 -6.79
CA PHE A 297 72.78 17.79 -7.46
C PHE A 297 71.74 16.95 -6.74
N GLN A 298 71.79 16.86 -5.40
CA GLN A 298 70.81 16.14 -4.60
C GLN A 298 69.41 16.75 -4.72
N GLU A 299 69.28 18.07 -4.61
CA GLU A 299 68.00 18.79 -4.81
C GLU A 299 67.40 18.47 -6.19
N MET A 300 68.21 18.58 -7.24
CA MET A 300 67.76 18.25 -8.60
C MET A 300 67.39 16.77 -8.74
N GLN A 301 68.10 15.86 -8.06
CA GLN A 301 67.79 14.44 -8.05
C GLN A 301 66.44 14.16 -7.38
N THR A 302 66.14 14.83 -6.26
CA THR A 302 64.83 14.73 -5.59
C THR A 302 63.71 15.30 -6.43
N LEU A 303 63.94 16.41 -7.15
CA LEU A 303 62.97 16.99 -8.07
C LEU A 303 62.63 16.04 -9.21
N VAL A 304 63.64 15.42 -9.84
CA VAL A 304 63.41 14.43 -10.91
C VAL A 304 62.57 13.26 -10.40
N GLN A 305 62.87 12.75 -9.20
CA GLN A 305 62.07 11.66 -8.63
C GLN A 305 60.61 12.08 -8.41
N ALA A 306 60.38 13.26 -7.82
CA ALA A 306 59.03 13.77 -7.57
C ALA A 306 58.21 13.94 -8.87
N VAL A 307 58.85 14.44 -9.94
CA VAL A 307 58.19 14.61 -11.25
C VAL A 307 57.90 13.26 -11.91
N LEU A 308 58.78 12.26 -11.75
CA LEU A 308 58.54 10.90 -12.24
C LEU A 308 57.38 10.23 -11.50
N ASP A 309 57.33 10.36 -10.18
CA ASP A 309 56.25 9.81 -9.35
C ASP A 309 54.89 10.43 -9.72
N GLU A 310 54.86 11.74 -9.96
CA GLU A 310 53.64 12.45 -10.38
C GLU A 310 53.20 12.06 -11.80
N SER A 311 54.15 11.85 -12.72
CA SER A 311 53.87 11.32 -14.06
C SER A 311 53.28 9.91 -14.01
N GLU A 312 53.77 9.06 -13.10
CA GLU A 312 53.22 7.73 -12.87
C GLU A 312 51.80 7.79 -12.26
N ARG A 313 51.56 8.71 -11.32
CA ARG A 313 50.23 8.96 -10.74
C ARG A 313 49.21 9.33 -11.82
N ILE A 314 49.55 10.27 -12.71
CA ILE A 314 48.70 10.69 -13.83
C ILE A 314 48.41 9.53 -14.78
N LYS A 315 49.42 8.69 -15.05
CA LYS A 315 49.24 7.49 -15.88
C LYS A 315 48.26 6.51 -15.24
N GLN A 316 48.42 6.21 -13.95
CA GLN A 316 47.50 5.31 -13.23
C GLN A 316 46.08 5.88 -13.21
N GLU A 317 45.91 7.18 -12.95
CA GLU A 317 44.60 7.84 -12.97
C GLU A 317 43.95 7.78 -14.37
N THR A 318 44.74 7.97 -15.42
CA THR A 318 44.28 7.84 -16.82
C THR A 318 43.80 6.42 -17.12
N ASP A 319 44.55 5.39 -16.70
CA ASP A 319 44.21 3.99 -16.93
C ASP A 319 42.91 3.62 -16.20
N VAL A 320 42.72 4.09 -14.96
CA VAL A 320 41.48 3.90 -14.18
C VAL A 320 40.28 4.57 -14.88
N LEU A 321 40.38 5.86 -15.21
CA LEU A 321 39.28 6.58 -15.87
C LEU A 321 38.94 6.01 -17.25
N THR A 322 39.92 5.48 -17.98
CA THR A 322 39.70 4.81 -19.26
C THR A 322 38.92 3.50 -19.06
N SER A 323 39.25 2.73 -18.02
CA SER A 323 38.49 1.53 -17.64
C SER A 323 37.05 1.90 -17.24
N ASP A 324 36.88 2.93 -16.41
CA ASP A 324 35.57 3.41 -15.97
C ASP A 324 34.71 3.88 -17.15
N LEU A 325 35.31 4.59 -18.12
CA LEU A 325 34.63 4.97 -19.36
C LEU A 325 34.13 3.76 -20.14
N ASN A 326 34.96 2.72 -20.31
CA ASN A 326 34.56 1.52 -21.04
C ASN A 326 33.39 0.80 -20.35
N GLN A 327 33.45 0.64 -19.02
CA GLN A 327 32.35 0.05 -18.25
C GLN A 327 31.07 0.89 -18.35
N PHE A 328 31.21 2.22 -18.32
CA PHE A 328 30.10 3.14 -18.47
C PHE A 328 29.46 3.06 -19.87
N LEU A 329 30.27 2.95 -20.93
CA LEU A 329 29.78 2.79 -22.30
C LEU A 329 29.04 1.46 -22.48
N GLU A 330 29.53 0.37 -21.88
CA GLU A 330 28.79 -0.90 -21.87
C GLU A 330 27.46 -0.77 -21.13
N TYR A 331 27.45 -0.15 -19.96
CA TYR A 331 26.21 0.14 -19.21
C TYR A 331 25.23 0.96 -20.05
N LYS A 332 25.69 2.06 -20.67
CA LYS A 332 24.88 2.94 -21.52
C LYS A 332 24.31 2.18 -22.71
N PHE A 333 25.11 1.32 -23.35
CA PHE A 333 24.65 0.45 -24.43
C PHE A 333 23.49 -0.44 -23.96
N HIS A 334 23.66 -1.18 -22.86
CA HIS A 334 22.60 -2.07 -22.34
C HIS A 334 21.35 -1.29 -21.93
N SER A 335 21.51 -0.15 -21.28
CA SER A 335 20.41 0.72 -20.85
C SER A 335 19.61 1.27 -22.05
N THR A 336 20.30 1.69 -23.11
CA THR A 336 19.66 2.25 -24.32
C THR A 336 18.75 1.24 -25.02
N TYR A 337 19.11 -0.04 -25.03
CA TYR A 337 18.31 -1.09 -25.68
C TYR A 337 17.37 -1.83 -24.72
N ASN A 338 17.46 -1.58 -23.42
CA ASN A 338 16.57 -2.15 -22.41
C ASN A 338 15.29 -1.30 -22.29
N VAL A 339 14.41 -1.45 -23.29
CA VAL A 339 13.18 -0.66 -23.38
C VAL A 339 12.14 -1.17 -22.39
N GLU A 340 11.64 -0.28 -21.52
CA GLU A 340 10.50 -0.57 -20.66
C GLU A 340 9.21 -0.71 -21.49
N ASN A 341 8.53 -1.86 -21.37
CA ASN A 341 7.25 -2.10 -22.01
C ASN A 341 6.14 -2.21 -20.97
N LEU A 342 5.07 -1.45 -21.15
CA LEU A 342 3.89 -1.54 -20.29
C LEU A 342 2.96 -2.65 -20.78
N PHE A 343 2.66 -3.59 -19.88
CA PHE A 343 1.70 -4.66 -20.13
C PHE A 343 0.42 -4.46 -19.32
N GLN A 344 -0.71 -4.74 -19.94
CA GLN A 344 -1.99 -4.78 -19.27
C GLN A 344 -2.28 -6.22 -18.83
N LEU A 345 -2.39 -6.41 -17.51
CA LEU A 345 -2.73 -7.70 -16.91
C LEU A 345 -4.08 -7.57 -16.20
N LYS A 346 -4.88 -8.63 -16.25
CA LYS A 346 -6.16 -8.68 -15.52
C LYS A 346 -5.91 -8.93 -14.03
N GLN A 347 -6.76 -8.36 -13.18
CA GLN A 347 -6.76 -8.67 -11.75
C GLN A 347 -6.96 -10.18 -11.56
N GLY A 348 -6.06 -10.83 -10.82
CA GLY A 348 -5.98 -12.29 -10.67
C GLY A 348 -4.94 -13.00 -11.54
N GLN A 349 -4.33 -12.31 -12.53
CA GLN A 349 -3.10 -12.78 -13.19
C GLN A 349 -1.83 -12.35 -12.43
N VAL A 350 -1.99 -11.38 -11.53
CA VAL A 350 -0.96 -10.91 -10.62
C VAL A 350 -1.24 -11.55 -9.26
N GLU A 351 -0.34 -12.42 -8.82
CA GLU A 351 -0.46 -13.15 -7.54
C GLU A 351 0.11 -12.36 -6.35
N ILE A 352 0.74 -11.21 -6.61
CA ILE A 352 1.32 -10.34 -5.59
C ILE A 352 0.21 -9.52 -4.95
N SER A 353 0.22 -9.45 -3.62
CA SER A 353 -0.74 -8.67 -2.85
C SER A 353 -0.62 -7.19 -3.20
N GLN A 354 -1.75 -6.57 -3.56
CA GLN A 354 -1.75 -5.16 -3.94
C GLN A 354 -1.69 -4.25 -2.71
N GLU A 355 -0.62 -3.46 -2.61
CA GLU A 355 -0.50 -2.40 -1.62
C GLU A 355 -1.23 -1.11 -2.06
N PRO A 356 -1.70 -0.27 -1.13
CA PRO A 356 -2.51 0.91 -1.44
C PRO A 356 -1.79 2.05 -2.18
N VAL A 357 -0.45 2.07 -2.17
CA VAL A 357 0.35 3.20 -2.67
C VAL A 357 1.23 2.79 -3.85
N VAL A 358 2.19 1.90 -3.63
CA VAL A 358 3.03 1.30 -4.68
C VAL A 358 3.21 -0.16 -4.35
N THR A 359 2.91 -1.02 -5.30
CA THR A 359 3.16 -2.46 -5.19
C THR A 359 4.60 -2.74 -5.59
N ASP A 360 5.37 -3.38 -4.72
CA ASP A 360 6.71 -3.84 -5.07
C ASP A 360 6.62 -5.11 -5.93
N TYR A 361 7.24 -5.07 -7.10
CA TYR A 361 7.33 -6.18 -8.05
C TYR A 361 8.77 -6.68 -8.20
N SER A 362 9.69 -6.30 -7.32
CA SER A 362 11.11 -6.67 -7.42
C SER A 362 11.32 -8.19 -7.39
N ASP A 363 10.52 -8.90 -6.60
CA ASP A 363 10.53 -10.37 -6.52
C ASP A 363 9.56 -11.05 -7.52
N ALA A 364 8.94 -10.27 -8.41
CA ALA A 364 7.97 -10.79 -9.35
C ALA A 364 8.66 -11.52 -10.52
N VAL A 365 8.11 -12.67 -10.90
CA VAL A 365 8.58 -13.43 -12.06
C VAL A 365 7.44 -13.60 -13.06
N LEU A 366 7.73 -13.36 -14.33
CA LEU A 366 6.78 -13.58 -15.42
C LEU A 366 6.74 -15.07 -15.78
N ILE A 367 5.61 -15.73 -15.51
CA ILE A 367 5.40 -17.14 -15.82
C ILE A 367 4.48 -17.28 -17.03
N HIS A 368 4.86 -18.12 -17.98
CA HIS A 368 4.01 -18.42 -19.13
C HIS A 368 2.74 -19.15 -18.69
N ARG A 369 1.56 -18.60 -19.05
CA ARG A 369 0.24 -19.13 -18.67
C ARG A 369 0.05 -20.63 -18.93
N GLY A 370 0.61 -21.15 -20.03
CA GLY A 370 0.52 -22.57 -20.37
C GLY A 370 1.22 -23.50 -19.35
N GLN A 371 2.10 -23.01 -18.48
CA GLN A 371 2.62 -23.81 -17.37
C GLN A 371 1.56 -23.99 -16.28
N VAL A 372 0.87 -22.90 -15.91
CA VAL A 372 -0.22 -22.90 -14.92
C VAL A 372 -1.40 -23.74 -15.41
N GLU A 373 -1.77 -23.61 -16.69
CA GLU A 373 -2.87 -24.41 -17.26
C GLU A 373 -2.59 -25.91 -17.25
N ARG A 374 -1.37 -26.32 -17.62
CA ARG A 374 -0.96 -27.75 -17.54
C ARG A 374 -0.99 -28.29 -16.11
N LEU A 375 -0.56 -27.49 -15.14
CA LEU A 375 -0.66 -27.83 -13.72
C LEU A 375 -2.11 -27.97 -13.28
N ASN A 376 -2.98 -27.04 -13.66
CA ASN A 376 -4.40 -27.08 -13.33
C ASN A 376 -5.11 -28.29 -13.95
N GLU A 377 -4.78 -28.64 -15.21
CA GLU A 377 -5.29 -29.86 -15.85
C GLU A 377 -4.84 -31.12 -15.09
N SER A 378 -3.58 -31.17 -14.67
CA SER A 378 -3.06 -32.27 -13.86
C SER A 378 -3.78 -32.38 -12.51
N ILE A 379 -3.97 -31.26 -11.81
CA ILE A 379 -4.70 -31.19 -10.54
C ILE A 379 -6.15 -31.65 -10.71
N ALA A 380 -6.83 -31.18 -11.76
CA ALA A 380 -8.20 -31.57 -12.07
C ALA A 380 -8.29 -33.07 -12.39
N GLY A 381 -7.32 -33.61 -13.13
CA GLY A 381 -7.21 -35.04 -13.41
C GLY A 381 -7.05 -35.89 -12.16
N LEU A 382 -6.17 -35.47 -11.24
CA LEU A 382 -6.00 -36.12 -9.93
C LEU A 382 -7.27 -36.02 -9.07
N GLY A 383 -7.92 -34.86 -9.07
CA GLY A 383 -9.21 -34.65 -8.40
C GLY A 383 -10.29 -35.59 -8.93
N LYS A 384 -10.40 -35.76 -10.24
CA LYS A 384 -11.33 -36.69 -10.88
C LYS A 384 -11.03 -38.14 -10.47
N SER A 385 -9.77 -38.56 -10.52
CA SER A 385 -9.35 -39.89 -10.08
C SER A 385 -9.72 -40.16 -8.62
N LYS A 386 -9.52 -39.18 -7.73
CA LYS A 386 -9.95 -39.27 -6.33
C LYS A 386 -11.47 -39.43 -6.19
N VAL A 387 -12.25 -38.67 -6.95
CA VAL A 387 -13.72 -38.76 -6.93
C VAL A 387 -14.19 -40.12 -7.44
N ASP A 388 -13.58 -40.64 -8.51
CA ASP A 388 -13.95 -41.94 -9.07
C ASP A 388 -13.60 -43.08 -8.11
N ALA A 389 -12.44 -43.03 -7.45
CA ALA A 389 -12.10 -43.97 -6.38
C ALA A 389 -13.08 -43.91 -5.20
N LEU A 390 -13.55 -42.71 -4.82
CA LEU A 390 -14.58 -42.55 -3.77
C LEU A 390 -15.93 -43.14 -4.19
N LYS A 391 -16.31 -43.03 -5.47
CA LYS A 391 -17.53 -43.66 -6.01
C LYS A 391 -17.41 -45.17 -6.01
N GLU A 392 -16.29 -45.71 -6.46
CA GLU A 392 -16.03 -47.17 -6.41
C GLU A 392 -16.11 -47.69 -4.97
N MET A 393 -15.49 -46.98 -4.01
CA MET A 393 -15.56 -47.35 -2.60
C MET A 393 -16.99 -47.29 -2.05
N LYS A 394 -17.80 -46.32 -2.48
CA LYS A 394 -19.22 -46.23 -2.12
C LYS A 394 -20.00 -47.44 -2.66
N GLU A 395 -19.84 -47.79 -3.93
CA GLU A 395 -20.57 -48.92 -4.51
C GLU A 395 -20.10 -50.26 -3.94
N TYR A 396 -18.81 -50.38 -3.60
CA TYR A 396 -18.29 -51.53 -2.87
C TYR A 396 -18.97 -51.70 -1.51
N ARG A 397 -19.11 -50.63 -0.72
CA ARG A 397 -19.85 -50.66 0.57
C ARG A 397 -21.32 -51.01 0.38
N LYS A 398 -21.97 -50.49 -0.67
CA LYS A 398 -23.35 -50.83 -0.99
C LYS A 398 -23.48 -52.32 -1.31
N GLY A 399 -22.55 -52.89 -2.07
CA GLY A 399 -22.48 -54.32 -2.35
C GLY A 399 -22.30 -55.16 -1.08
N ILE A 400 -21.40 -54.76 -0.18
CA ILE A 400 -21.22 -55.43 1.13
C ILE A 400 -22.52 -55.43 1.92
N HIS A 401 -23.20 -54.28 2.05
CA HIS A 401 -24.45 -54.22 2.81
C HIS A 401 -25.58 -55.06 2.19
N ALA A 402 -25.64 -55.16 0.87
CA ALA A 402 -26.59 -56.04 0.19
C ALA A 402 -26.32 -57.52 0.51
N LEU A 403 -25.04 -57.94 0.46
CA LEU A 403 -24.63 -59.29 0.83
C LEU A 403 -24.86 -59.61 2.31
N GLU A 404 -24.59 -58.66 3.21
CA GLU A 404 -24.89 -58.79 4.64
C GLU A 404 -26.39 -58.99 4.88
N TRP A 405 -27.23 -58.26 4.14
CA TRP A 405 -28.68 -58.42 4.21
C TRP A 405 -29.14 -59.78 3.68
N GLU A 406 -28.57 -60.23 2.55
CA GLU A 406 -28.88 -61.52 1.95
C GLU A 406 -28.49 -62.67 2.89
N ASN A 407 -27.30 -62.62 3.50
CA ASN A 407 -26.87 -63.58 4.51
C ASN A 407 -27.86 -63.64 5.68
N LYS A 408 -28.25 -62.49 6.24
CA LYS A 408 -29.26 -62.45 7.32
C LYS A 408 -30.61 -63.03 6.89
N MET A 409 -31.02 -62.77 5.64
CA MET A 409 -32.26 -63.33 5.11
C MET A 409 -32.18 -64.86 5.03
N LEU A 410 -31.06 -65.40 4.53
CA LEU A 410 -30.83 -66.83 4.43
C LEU A 410 -30.76 -67.49 5.82
N ASP A 411 -30.13 -66.84 6.81
CA ASP A 411 -30.12 -67.31 8.20
C ASP A 411 -31.55 -67.40 8.76
N PHE A 412 -32.39 -66.37 8.55
CA PHE A 412 -33.79 -66.42 8.97
C PHE A 412 -34.60 -67.51 8.27
N GLN A 413 -34.35 -67.76 6.98
CA GLN A 413 -35.00 -68.84 6.25
C GLN A 413 -34.54 -70.22 6.76
N ALA A 414 -33.27 -70.37 7.11
CA ALA A 414 -32.76 -71.58 7.73
C ALA A 414 -33.39 -71.83 9.09
N ASP A 415 -33.49 -70.80 9.95
CA ASP A 415 -34.15 -70.86 11.25
C ASP A 415 -35.64 -71.24 11.11
N ASP A 416 -36.35 -70.62 10.17
CA ASP A 416 -37.75 -70.94 9.85
C ASP A 416 -37.90 -72.41 9.39
N ALA A 417 -37.00 -72.90 8.54
CA ALA A 417 -36.98 -74.31 8.14
C ALA A 417 -36.72 -75.25 9.33
N ILE A 418 -35.82 -74.89 10.25
CA ILE A 418 -35.56 -75.65 11.49
C ILE A 418 -36.81 -75.66 12.38
N ILE A 419 -37.48 -74.53 12.55
CA ILE A 419 -38.72 -74.42 13.34
C ILE A 419 -39.81 -75.30 12.71
N ARG A 420 -40.05 -75.18 11.40
CA ARG A 420 -41.03 -76.03 10.70
C ARG A 420 -40.71 -77.52 10.84
N THR A 421 -39.44 -77.89 10.74
CA THR A 421 -39.01 -79.28 10.92
C THR A 421 -39.31 -79.76 12.35
N ARG A 422 -39.02 -78.94 13.36
CA ARG A 422 -39.33 -79.23 14.76
C ARG A 422 -40.83 -79.36 14.98
N ASP A 423 -41.63 -78.47 14.40
CA ASP A 423 -43.08 -78.50 14.51
C ASP A 423 -43.65 -79.78 13.90
N ILE A 424 -43.16 -80.21 12.73
CA ILE A 424 -43.55 -81.48 12.11
C ILE A 424 -43.13 -82.67 12.98
N GLN A 425 -41.91 -82.66 13.54
CA GLN A 425 -41.43 -83.74 14.41
C GLN A 425 -42.22 -83.85 15.72
N LEU A 426 -42.65 -82.72 16.29
CA LEU A 426 -43.45 -82.66 17.52
C LEU A 426 -44.95 -82.77 17.27
N LEU A 427 -45.39 -82.75 16.01
CA LEU A 427 -46.79 -82.85 15.63
C LEU A 427 -47.34 -84.22 16.02
N ARG A 428 -48.20 -84.24 17.04
CA ARG A 428 -48.88 -85.45 17.47
C ARG A 428 -50.08 -85.71 16.56
N LEU A 429 -50.02 -86.78 15.78
CA LEU A 429 -51.07 -87.17 14.85
C LEU A 429 -52.38 -87.46 15.61
N THR A 430 -53.38 -86.60 15.44
CA THR A 430 -54.72 -86.78 16.04
C THR A 430 -55.59 -87.68 15.16
N LYS A 431 -56.62 -88.31 15.73
CA LYS A 431 -57.56 -89.15 14.96
C LYS A 431 -58.24 -88.39 13.82
N GLN A 432 -58.58 -87.11 14.03
CA GLN A 432 -59.12 -86.24 12.98
C GLN A 432 -58.12 -86.05 11.82
N MET A 433 -56.83 -85.90 12.10
CA MET A 433 -55.79 -85.76 11.08
C MET A 433 -55.54 -87.07 10.31
N GLN A 434 -55.69 -88.22 10.97
CA GLN A 434 -55.64 -89.53 10.32
C GLN A 434 -56.85 -89.81 9.43
N GLU A 435 -58.05 -89.39 9.85
CA GLU A 435 -59.26 -89.43 9.02
C GLU A 435 -59.11 -88.52 7.80
N TYR A 436 -58.54 -87.32 7.96
CA TYR A 436 -58.26 -86.40 6.85
C TYR A 436 -57.23 -86.94 5.84
N LEU A 437 -56.20 -87.66 6.31
CA LEU A 437 -55.20 -88.27 5.43
C LEU A 437 -55.68 -89.58 4.77
N ARG A 438 -56.68 -90.28 5.35
CA ARG A 438 -57.19 -91.57 4.85
C ARG A 438 -58.45 -91.46 4.00
N SER A 439 -59.31 -90.52 4.33
CA SER A 439 -60.52 -90.22 3.57
C SER A 439 -60.37 -88.78 3.08
N GLY A 440 -60.11 -88.61 1.79
CA GLY A 440 -60.24 -87.32 1.13
C GLY A 440 -61.70 -86.90 1.15
N ASP A 441 -62.15 -86.38 2.28
CA ASP A 441 -63.54 -86.02 2.52
C ASP A 441 -63.79 -84.65 1.88
N GLU A 442 -64.02 -84.65 0.56
CA GLU A 442 -64.35 -83.47 -0.25
C GLU A 442 -65.51 -82.65 0.34
N TYR A 443 -66.38 -83.26 1.16
CA TYR A 443 -67.47 -82.58 1.85
C TYR A 443 -67.00 -81.72 3.04
N ALA A 444 -66.01 -82.17 3.80
CA ALA A 444 -65.36 -81.33 4.82
C ALA A 444 -64.54 -80.22 4.16
N GLN A 445 -63.90 -80.51 3.02
CA GLN A 445 -63.17 -79.53 2.24
C GLN A 445 -64.07 -78.47 1.63
N THR A 446 -65.23 -78.80 1.06
CA THR A 446 -66.16 -77.80 0.52
C THR A 446 -66.75 -76.92 1.61
N THR A 447 -67.08 -77.49 2.78
CA THR A 447 -67.55 -76.68 3.92
C THR A 447 -66.44 -75.82 4.53
N GLU A 448 -65.20 -76.32 4.59
CA GLU A 448 -64.02 -75.56 5.02
C GLU A 448 -63.63 -74.49 4.00
N ILE A 449 -63.74 -74.77 2.69
CA ILE A 449 -63.54 -73.79 1.61
C ILE A 449 -64.61 -72.71 1.70
N ILE A 450 -65.89 -73.06 1.88
CA ILE A 450 -66.96 -72.06 2.08
C ILE A 450 -66.72 -71.24 3.36
N ALA A 451 -66.20 -71.87 4.43
CA ALA A 451 -65.84 -71.17 5.66
C ALA A 451 -64.62 -70.24 5.47
N LEU A 452 -63.62 -70.68 4.70
CA LEU A 452 -62.43 -69.90 4.34
C LEU A 452 -62.77 -68.77 3.37
N GLU A 453 -63.67 -68.98 2.42
CA GLU A 453 -64.21 -67.95 1.52
C GLU A 453 -65.00 -66.91 2.31
N LYS A 454 -65.87 -67.35 3.24
CA LYS A 454 -66.55 -66.41 4.15
C LYS A 454 -65.56 -65.66 5.05
N ARG A 455 -64.49 -66.31 5.51
CA ARG A 455 -63.42 -65.67 6.30
C ARG A 455 -62.59 -64.70 5.44
N ALA A 456 -62.35 -65.04 4.18
CA ALA A 456 -61.64 -64.20 3.22
C ALA A 456 -62.50 -62.97 2.86
N GLU A 457 -63.80 -63.15 2.62
CA GLU A 457 -64.75 -62.04 2.45
C GLU A 457 -64.80 -61.14 3.69
N TYR A 458 -64.85 -61.75 4.88
CA TYR A 458 -64.84 -60.98 6.13
C TYR A 458 -63.51 -60.21 6.29
N SER A 459 -62.38 -60.83 5.98
CA SER A 459 -61.07 -60.19 5.98
C SER A 459 -60.99 -59.05 4.95
N GLN A 460 -61.54 -59.25 3.76
CA GLN A 460 -61.60 -58.24 2.70
C GLN A 460 -62.49 -57.06 3.11
N LYS A 461 -63.66 -57.32 3.70
CA LYS A 461 -64.55 -56.29 4.28
C LYS A 461 -63.88 -55.56 5.44
N ALA A 462 -63.16 -56.26 6.32
CA ALA A 462 -62.41 -55.66 7.41
C ALA A 462 -61.23 -54.82 6.90
N HIS A 463 -60.56 -55.25 5.82
CA HIS A 463 -59.49 -54.49 5.18
C HIS A 463 -60.03 -53.23 4.48
N LEU A 464 -61.16 -53.33 3.78
CA LEU A 464 -61.85 -52.19 3.21
C LEU A 464 -62.28 -51.20 4.28
N HIS A 465 -62.84 -51.68 5.40
CA HIS A 465 -63.15 -50.82 6.54
C HIS A 465 -61.91 -50.15 7.14
N LYS A 466 -60.78 -50.87 7.27
CA LYS A 466 -59.50 -50.28 7.71
C LYS A 466 -58.99 -49.23 6.72
N LEU A 467 -59.10 -49.48 5.42
CA LEU A 467 -58.75 -48.52 4.36
C LEU A 467 -59.61 -47.26 4.45
N GLU A 468 -60.92 -47.41 4.66
CA GLU A 468 -61.82 -46.29 4.90
C GLU A 468 -61.45 -45.51 6.16
N GLU A 469 -61.14 -46.20 7.27
CA GLU A 469 -60.74 -45.57 8.51
C GLU A 469 -59.41 -44.81 8.35
N LYS A 470 -58.44 -45.40 7.63
CA LYS A 470 -57.18 -44.73 7.27
C LYS A 470 -57.42 -43.56 6.35
N ASN A 471 -58.30 -43.67 5.36
CA ASN A 471 -58.69 -42.55 4.50
C ASN A 471 -59.37 -41.43 5.28
N ARG A 472 -60.24 -41.74 6.24
CA ARG A 472 -60.84 -40.75 7.16
C ARG A 472 -59.76 -40.08 8.02
N SER A 473 -58.78 -40.85 8.53
CA SER A 473 -57.66 -40.29 9.27
C SER A 473 -56.78 -39.37 8.42
N LEU A 474 -56.56 -39.74 7.16
CA LEU A 474 -55.80 -38.96 6.18
C LEU A 474 -56.53 -37.65 5.83
N HIS A 475 -57.86 -37.69 5.67
CA HIS A 475 -58.67 -36.48 5.48
C HIS A 475 -58.62 -35.57 6.71
N LYS A 476 -58.69 -36.12 7.93
CA LYS A 476 -58.53 -35.34 9.17
C LYS A 476 -57.15 -34.70 9.26
N LEU A 477 -56.09 -35.42 8.89
CA LEU A 477 -54.72 -34.90 8.83
C LEU A 477 -54.58 -33.79 7.78
N LYS A 478 -55.11 -33.98 6.57
CA LYS A 478 -55.14 -32.94 5.53
C LYS A 478 -55.85 -31.68 5.99
N LYS A 479 -57.00 -31.84 6.68
CA LYS A 479 -57.73 -30.71 7.27
C LYS A 479 -56.88 -29.97 8.32
N LYS A 480 -56.20 -30.71 9.21
CA LYS A 480 -55.28 -30.13 10.21
C LYS A 480 -54.10 -29.41 9.57
N ILE A 481 -53.55 -29.94 8.48
CA ILE A 481 -52.46 -29.29 7.73
C ILE A 481 -52.96 -27.97 7.15
N LEU A 482 -54.16 -27.95 6.56
CA LEU A 482 -54.75 -26.73 6.02
C LEU A 482 -55.01 -25.70 7.12
N GLU A 483 -55.62 -26.11 8.25
CA GLU A 483 -55.84 -25.25 9.43
C GLU A 483 -54.53 -24.69 9.99
N LYS A 484 -53.44 -25.47 9.97
CA LYS A 484 -52.11 -25.01 10.40
C LYS A 484 -51.46 -24.07 9.38
N SER A 485 -51.65 -24.31 8.09
CA SER A 485 -51.19 -23.39 7.03
C SER A 485 -51.84 -22.03 7.16
N THR A 486 -53.17 -21.99 7.35
CA THR A 486 -53.90 -20.73 7.53
C THR A 486 -53.48 -20.02 8.83
N GLN A 487 -53.24 -20.77 9.92
CA GLN A 487 -52.70 -20.17 11.15
C GLN A 487 -51.31 -19.59 10.96
N ASN A 488 -50.44 -20.24 10.19
CA ASN A 488 -49.12 -19.70 9.89
C ASN A 488 -49.22 -18.44 9.04
N GLU A 489 -50.09 -18.42 8.02
CA GLU A 489 -50.34 -17.22 7.21
C GLU A 489 -50.88 -16.05 8.04
N ASP A 490 -51.72 -16.31 9.04
CA ASP A 490 -52.23 -15.28 9.94
C ASP A 490 -51.15 -14.79 10.92
N LEU A 491 -50.30 -15.69 11.43
CA LEU A 491 -49.13 -15.31 12.24
C LEU A 491 -48.10 -14.51 11.44
N ASP A 492 -47.91 -14.81 10.16
CA ASP A 492 -47.03 -14.04 9.28
C ASP A 492 -47.57 -12.62 9.07
N LYS A 493 -48.89 -12.46 8.89
CA LYS A 493 -49.54 -11.13 8.86
C LYS A 493 -49.39 -10.39 10.19
N GLU A 494 -49.52 -11.08 11.32
CA GLU A 494 -49.28 -10.49 12.64
C GLU A 494 -47.82 -10.06 12.82
N LEU A 495 -46.86 -10.86 12.34
CA LEU A 495 -45.44 -10.53 12.35
C LEU A 495 -45.14 -9.30 11.48
N GLU A 496 -45.71 -9.22 10.27
CA GLU A 496 -45.58 -8.02 9.42
C GLU A 496 -46.19 -6.78 10.08
N GLY A 497 -47.34 -6.93 10.74
CA GLY A 497 -47.96 -5.86 11.53
C GLY A 497 -47.07 -5.40 12.68
N LEU A 498 -46.54 -6.34 13.46
CA LEU A 498 -45.60 -6.08 14.55
C LEU A 498 -44.32 -5.41 14.03
N GLU A 499 -43.77 -5.87 12.91
CA GLU A 499 -42.58 -5.29 12.29
C GLU A 499 -42.83 -3.83 11.88
N LYS A 500 -43.99 -3.53 11.29
CA LYS A 500 -44.41 -2.15 11.01
C LYS A 500 -44.50 -1.32 12.29
N THR A 501 -45.13 -1.82 13.35
CA THR A 501 -45.22 -1.08 14.63
C THR A 501 -43.85 -0.88 15.29
N VAL A 502 -42.92 -1.82 15.13
CA VAL A 502 -41.54 -1.70 15.63
C VAL A 502 -40.76 -0.68 14.80
N LYS A 503 -40.92 -0.68 13.47
CA LYS A 503 -40.34 0.35 12.60
C LYS A 503 -40.88 1.74 12.96
N GLU A 504 -42.19 1.89 13.10
CA GLU A 504 -42.82 3.13 13.56
C GLU A 504 -42.32 3.55 14.94
N ARG A 505 -42.22 2.63 15.92
CA ARG A 505 -41.64 2.95 17.24
C ARG A 505 -40.16 3.32 17.16
N ASN A 506 -39.40 2.70 16.28
CA ASN A 506 -37.99 3.00 16.08
C ASN A 506 -37.83 4.38 15.41
N GLU A 507 -38.68 4.72 14.44
CA GLU A 507 -38.75 6.05 13.83
C GLU A 507 -39.19 7.11 14.84
N ILE A 508 -40.16 6.81 15.71
CA ILE A 508 -40.55 7.65 16.85
C ILE A 508 -39.39 7.78 17.85
N PHE A 509 -38.65 6.70 18.13
CA PHE A 509 -37.48 6.76 19.01
C PHE A 509 -36.33 7.56 18.40
N GLN A 510 -36.09 7.44 17.09
CA GLN A 510 -35.08 8.23 16.39
C GLN A 510 -35.48 9.71 16.30
N SER A 511 -36.74 10.02 16.03
CA SER A 511 -37.26 11.39 16.03
C SER A 511 -37.32 11.97 17.45
N SER A 512 -37.68 11.18 18.46
CA SER A 512 -37.59 11.54 19.89
C SER A 512 -36.14 11.66 20.36
N SER A 513 -35.18 10.91 19.80
CA SER A 513 -33.75 11.05 20.06
C SER A 513 -33.20 12.35 19.45
N LYS A 514 -33.68 12.74 18.26
CA LYS A 514 -33.40 14.06 17.66
C LYS A 514 -34.03 15.20 18.48
N HIS A 515 -35.25 15.02 18.99
CA HIS A 515 -35.92 15.99 19.88
C HIS A 515 -35.25 16.06 21.28
N ASN A 516 -34.79 14.94 21.83
CA ASN A 516 -34.02 14.87 23.07
C ASN A 516 -32.59 15.40 22.91
N GLN A 517 -32.00 15.38 21.71
CA GLN A 517 -30.74 16.09 21.43
C GLN A 517 -30.93 17.61 21.43
N ALA A 518 -32.06 18.11 20.90
CA ALA A 518 -32.42 19.52 21.01
C ALA A 518 -32.71 19.94 22.46
N ALA A 519 -33.43 19.14 23.25
CA ALA A 519 -33.68 19.39 24.67
C ALA A 519 -32.42 19.19 25.57
N LYS A 520 -31.49 18.31 25.17
CA LYS A 520 -30.16 18.18 25.83
C LYS A 520 -29.26 19.38 25.54
N SER A 521 -29.40 20.08 24.43
CA SER A 521 -28.65 21.32 24.17
C SER A 521 -29.00 22.42 25.18
N ASP A 522 -30.27 22.54 25.58
CA ASP A 522 -30.69 23.53 26.59
C ASP A 522 -30.36 23.10 28.04
N ASN A 523 -30.46 21.79 28.34
CA ASN A 523 -30.00 21.26 29.64
C ASN A 523 -28.46 21.25 29.80
N ASN A 524 -27.70 21.10 28.71
CA ASN A 524 -26.25 21.18 28.75
C ASN A 524 -25.77 22.61 29.00
N LYS A 525 -26.43 23.64 28.45
CA LYS A 525 -26.15 25.04 28.81
C LYS A 525 -26.44 25.30 30.30
N LEU A 526 -27.54 24.77 30.84
CA LEU A 526 -27.89 24.93 32.25
C LEU A 526 -26.88 24.20 33.17
N ASN A 527 -26.45 23.01 32.78
CA ASN A 527 -25.41 22.24 33.47
C ASN A 527 -24.02 22.88 33.33
N GLU A 528 -23.67 23.48 32.19
CA GLU A 528 -22.45 24.29 32.03
C GLU A 528 -22.47 25.53 32.92
N ILE A 529 -23.62 26.19 33.06
CA ILE A 529 -23.77 27.31 33.99
C ILE A 529 -23.58 26.83 35.44
N TYR A 530 -24.15 25.68 35.80
CA TYR A 530 -23.99 25.09 37.13
C TYR A 530 -22.55 24.64 37.42
N THR A 531 -21.88 23.98 36.47
CA THR A 531 -20.49 23.55 36.62
C THR A 531 -19.55 24.75 36.63
N ARG A 532 -19.78 25.77 35.78
CA ARG A 532 -19.04 27.03 35.82
C ARG A 532 -19.23 27.76 37.15
N ARG A 533 -20.44 27.86 37.67
CA ARG A 533 -20.70 28.47 38.99
C ARG A 533 -20.01 27.70 40.11
N ARG A 534 -20.10 26.36 40.08
CA ARG A 534 -19.41 25.50 41.04
C ARG A 534 -17.89 25.65 40.98
N LEU A 535 -17.31 25.74 39.78
CA LEU A 535 -15.87 25.98 39.60
C LEU A 535 -15.45 27.38 40.05
N VAL A 536 -16.27 28.41 39.82
CA VAL A 536 -16.03 29.78 40.31
C VAL A 536 -16.10 29.84 41.82
N ASP A 537 -17.05 29.16 42.45
CA ASP A 537 -17.16 29.11 43.91
C ASP A 537 -15.99 28.34 44.54
N LEU A 538 -15.52 27.27 43.89
CA LEU A 538 -14.32 26.52 44.29
C LEU A 538 -13.05 27.36 44.14
N ALA A 539 -12.92 28.11 43.05
CA ALA A 539 -11.81 29.03 42.83
C ALA A 539 -11.83 30.20 43.83
N LYS A 540 -13.01 30.70 44.21
CA LYS A 540 -13.15 31.69 45.29
C LYS A 540 -12.74 31.12 46.64
N GLY A 541 -13.17 29.90 46.96
CA GLY A 541 -12.74 29.21 48.18
C GLY A 541 -11.22 29.05 48.23
N GLN A 542 -10.62 28.55 47.15
CA GLN A 542 -9.16 28.42 47.03
C GLN A 542 -8.44 29.78 47.11
N ALA A 543 -8.98 30.84 46.50
CA ALA A 543 -8.39 32.17 46.60
C ALA A 543 -8.46 32.72 48.03
N GLN A 544 -9.52 32.41 48.76
CA GLN A 544 -9.70 32.80 50.16
C GLN A 544 -8.76 32.03 51.07
N ASP A 545 -8.59 30.72 50.84
CA ASP A 545 -7.60 29.90 51.53
C ASP A 545 -6.17 30.37 51.23
N ILE A 546 -5.86 30.73 49.98
CA ILE A 546 -4.57 31.32 49.60
C ILE A 546 -4.37 32.68 50.29
N ALA A 547 -5.41 33.50 50.43
CA ALA A 547 -5.32 34.77 51.15
C ALA A 547 -5.04 34.55 52.64
N ILE A 548 -5.72 33.60 53.28
CA ILE A 548 -5.48 33.22 54.68
C ILE A 548 -4.05 32.68 54.84
N LEU A 549 -3.60 31.79 53.95
CA LEU A 549 -2.24 31.26 53.97
C LEU A 549 -1.20 32.36 53.72
N ARG A 550 -1.48 33.36 52.88
CA ARG A 550 -0.61 34.54 52.71
C ARG A 550 -0.57 35.40 53.97
N GLU A 551 -1.70 35.62 54.65
CA GLU A 551 -1.73 36.31 55.94
C GLU A 551 -0.98 35.52 57.03
N GLU A 552 -1.08 34.19 57.05
CA GLU A 552 -0.30 33.35 57.97
C GLU A 552 1.18 33.36 57.64
N VAL A 553 1.56 33.37 56.36
CA VAL A 553 2.95 33.54 55.93
C VAL A 553 3.47 34.93 56.32
N GLU A 554 2.70 36.00 56.13
CA GLU A 554 3.06 37.35 56.59
C GLU A 554 3.16 37.40 58.13
N ARG A 555 2.23 36.76 58.85
CA ARG A 555 2.28 36.63 60.31
C ARG A 555 3.52 35.88 60.78
N LEU A 556 3.90 34.80 60.09
CA LEU A 556 5.13 34.04 60.37
C LEU A 556 6.37 34.84 59.99
N ARG A 557 6.35 35.59 58.89
CA ARG A 557 7.43 36.52 58.50
C ARG A 557 7.63 37.62 59.54
N LEU A 558 6.55 38.24 60.03
CA LEU A 558 6.56 39.23 61.12
C LEU A 558 7.05 38.64 62.46
N ARG A 559 6.92 37.33 62.65
CA ARG A 559 7.43 36.61 63.83
C ARG A 559 8.90 36.22 63.70
N THR A 560 9.43 36.13 62.48
CA THR A 560 10.82 35.69 62.20
C THR A 560 11.74 36.85 61.79
N TYR A 561 11.19 38.01 61.42
CA TYR A 561 11.92 39.24 61.10
C TYR A 561 11.24 40.47 61.72
N PRO A 562 11.96 41.34 62.48
CA PRO A 562 11.41 42.61 62.95
C PRO A 562 11.17 43.55 61.75
N ALA A 563 9.90 43.74 61.35
CA ALA A 563 9.56 44.66 60.26
C ALA A 563 9.17 46.03 60.82
N PHE A 564 9.95 47.05 60.45
CA PHE A 564 9.66 48.46 60.68
C PHE A 564 8.36 48.87 59.96
N SER A 565 7.45 49.55 60.65
CA SER A 565 6.17 49.99 60.11
C SER A 565 6.36 50.98 58.95
N ALA A 566 6.23 50.49 57.71
CA ALA A 566 6.15 51.35 56.54
C ALA A 566 4.80 52.08 56.53
N SER A 567 4.88 53.39 56.72
CA SER A 567 3.79 54.37 56.67
C SER A 567 2.89 54.16 55.44
N LYS A 568 1.57 54.03 55.68
CA LYS A 568 0.51 54.00 54.67
C LYS A 568 0.57 55.26 53.79
N ARG A 569 1.02 55.14 52.54
CA ARG A 569 0.61 56.09 51.49
C ARG A 569 -0.81 55.75 51.06
N ARG A 570 -1.74 56.65 51.38
CA ARG A 570 -3.06 56.73 50.74
C ARG A 570 -2.88 56.98 49.24
N ALA A 571 -3.56 56.21 48.41
CA ALA A 571 -3.83 56.56 47.03
C ALA A 571 -5.30 56.23 46.73
N PHE A 572 -5.86 57.07 45.86
CA PHE A 572 -7.27 57.34 45.58
C PHE A 572 -8.08 56.17 45.04
#